data_AF-A0A7Y0KQZ1-F1
#
_entry.id   AF-A0A7Y0KQZ1-F1
#
_cell.length_a   1.000
_cell.length_b   1.000
_cell.length_c   1.000
_cell.angle_alpha   90.00
_cell.angle_beta   90.00
_cell.angle_gamma   90.00
#
_symmetry.space_group_name_H-M   'P 1'
#
loop_
_entity.id
_entity.type
_entity.pdbx_description
1 polymer ?
#
loop_
_entity_poly.entity_id
_entity_poly.type
_entity_poly.pdbx_seq_one_letter_code
_entity_poly.pdbx_strand_id
1 'polypeptide(L)'
;MIDKLVHAAVDTIPGVEGGGISRTEQGTVRSSHATAGDFHELDELQSRLEEGPCITAADDPPPSGIVLAQDLAGDDAHRWPRFAPAAVERGFRSIMSVGLSVAGTRRSALNLYAGAPGVFDASAQLTAGLFGLQAAMLLHGADHAARLGHALETRDLIGQAKGILMERFTVDDDEAFRLLVTSSQDTNMKLVDVARWLTKEANARAGASSGPASQTV
;
A
#
# COMPACT_ATOMS: atom_id res chain seq x y z
N MET A 1 4.50 -0.38 -22.80
CA MET A 1 5.54 -0.37 -21.71
C MET A 1 4.85 -0.46 -20.36
N ILE A 2 3.84 0.39 -20.10
CA ILE A 2 2.99 0.28 -18.91
C ILE A 2 2.27 -1.07 -18.82
N ASP A 3 1.75 -1.63 -19.92
CA ASP A 3 1.10 -2.97 -19.87
C ASP A 3 2.03 -4.03 -19.26
N LYS A 4 3.29 -4.05 -19.71
CA LYS A 4 4.29 -5.00 -19.21
C LYS A 4 4.58 -4.79 -17.71
N LEU A 5 4.50 -3.56 -17.23
CA LEU A 5 4.70 -3.23 -15.82
C LEU A 5 3.53 -3.75 -14.97
N VAL A 6 2.28 -3.53 -15.41
CA VAL A 6 1.11 -4.05 -14.70
C VAL A 6 1.12 -5.57 -14.68
N HIS A 7 1.43 -6.22 -15.80
CA HIS A 7 1.57 -7.69 -15.85
C HIS A 7 2.68 -8.17 -14.92
N ALA A 8 3.85 -7.52 -14.92
CA ALA A 8 4.93 -7.87 -14.00
C ALA A 8 4.51 -7.72 -12.53
N ALA A 9 3.72 -6.70 -12.17
CA ALA A 9 3.22 -6.54 -10.81
C ALA A 9 2.30 -7.69 -10.39
N VAL A 10 1.39 -8.09 -11.28
CA VAL A 10 0.49 -9.24 -11.08
C VAL A 10 1.29 -10.54 -10.94
N ASP A 11 2.25 -10.78 -11.83
CA ASP A 11 3.07 -12.00 -11.84
C ASP A 11 4.02 -12.10 -10.63
N THR A 12 4.45 -10.96 -10.07
CA THR A 12 5.43 -10.92 -8.98
C THR A 12 4.79 -11.07 -7.60
N ILE A 13 3.53 -10.66 -7.43
CA ILE A 13 2.85 -10.66 -6.13
C ILE A 13 1.98 -11.91 -6.01
N PRO A 14 2.32 -12.88 -5.15
CA PRO A 14 1.56 -14.11 -5.04
C PRO A 14 0.09 -13.85 -4.65
N GLY A 15 -0.82 -14.54 -5.33
CA GLY A 15 -2.27 -14.43 -5.07
C GLY A 15 -2.96 -13.24 -5.73
N VAL A 16 -2.22 -12.33 -6.38
CA VAL A 16 -2.83 -11.31 -7.24
C VAL A 16 -3.29 -11.97 -8.53
N GLU A 17 -4.56 -11.78 -8.86
CA GLU A 17 -5.20 -12.39 -10.03
C GLU A 17 -5.29 -11.41 -11.20
N GLY A 18 -5.22 -10.12 -10.92
CA GLY A 18 -5.10 -9.11 -11.96
C GLY A 18 -4.95 -7.69 -11.45
N GLY A 19 -4.79 -6.78 -12.40
CA GLY A 19 -4.59 -5.38 -12.10
C GLY A 19 -4.72 -4.50 -13.33
N GLY A 20 -4.67 -3.19 -13.08
CA GLY A 20 -4.80 -2.16 -14.09
C GLY A 20 -4.37 -0.80 -13.55
N ILE A 21 -4.24 0.16 -14.46
CA ILE A 21 -4.07 1.56 -14.08
C ILE A 21 -5.36 2.30 -14.36
N SER A 22 -5.94 2.82 -13.30
CA SER A 22 -7.07 3.72 -13.36
C SER A 22 -6.59 5.16 -13.51
N ARG A 23 -7.33 5.95 -14.27
CA ARG A 23 -7.14 7.40 -14.36
C ARG A 23 -8.49 8.09 -14.17
N THR A 24 -8.55 9.01 -13.23
CA THR A 24 -9.73 9.82 -12.98
C THR A 24 -9.55 11.15 -13.68
N GLU A 25 -10.41 11.43 -14.67
CA GLU A 25 -10.51 12.73 -15.33
C GLU A 25 -11.96 13.23 -15.21
N GLN A 26 -12.15 14.42 -14.64
CA GLN A 26 -13.48 15.05 -14.44
C GLN A 26 -14.48 14.12 -13.71
N GLY A 27 -14.02 13.35 -12.72
CA GLY A 27 -14.85 12.42 -11.94
C GLY A 27 -15.13 11.07 -12.63
N THR A 28 -14.71 10.88 -13.89
CA THR A 28 -14.83 9.59 -14.57
C THR A 28 -13.55 8.80 -14.41
N VAL A 29 -13.64 7.59 -13.86
CA VAL A 29 -12.52 6.64 -13.82
C VAL A 29 -12.48 5.88 -15.13
N ARG A 30 -11.33 5.90 -15.80
CA ARG A 30 -11.05 5.05 -16.96
C ARG A 30 -9.96 4.06 -16.61
N SER A 31 -10.25 2.78 -16.77
CA SER A 31 -9.24 1.74 -16.67
C SER A 31 -8.42 1.68 -17.94
N SER A 32 -7.14 1.38 -17.79
CA SER A 32 -6.20 1.21 -18.88
C SER A 32 -5.18 0.14 -18.49
N HIS A 33 -4.66 -0.58 -19.48
CA HIS A 33 -3.59 -1.56 -19.29
C HIS A 33 -4.00 -2.73 -18.34
N ALA A 34 -5.28 -3.12 -18.35
CA ALA A 34 -5.80 -4.21 -17.53
C ALA A 34 -5.25 -5.57 -17.97
N THR A 35 -4.93 -6.45 -17.02
CA THR A 35 -4.36 -7.79 -17.28
C THR A 35 -5.40 -8.85 -17.66
N ALA A 36 -6.68 -8.62 -17.38
CA ALA A 36 -7.80 -9.43 -17.89
C ALA A 36 -9.12 -8.63 -17.95
N GLY A 37 -10.11 -9.18 -18.66
CA GLY A 37 -11.41 -8.52 -18.91
C GLY A 37 -12.24 -8.23 -17.66
N ASP A 38 -12.31 -9.19 -16.72
CA ASP A 38 -13.14 -9.09 -15.52
C ASP A 38 -12.72 -7.93 -14.58
N PHE A 39 -11.46 -7.49 -14.67
CA PHE A 39 -10.92 -6.38 -13.86
C PHE A 39 -11.37 -5.00 -14.35
N HIS A 40 -11.70 -4.87 -15.64
CA HIS A 40 -12.28 -3.64 -16.18
C HIS A 40 -13.64 -3.35 -15.54
N GLU A 41 -14.43 -4.40 -15.28
CA GLU A 41 -15.75 -4.25 -14.67
C GLU A 41 -15.71 -3.72 -13.24
N LEU A 42 -14.65 -4.04 -12.48
CA LEU A 42 -14.46 -3.53 -11.11
C LEU A 42 -14.05 -2.06 -11.12
N ASP A 43 -13.18 -1.64 -12.02
CA ASP A 43 -12.84 -0.22 -12.18
C ASP A 43 -14.06 0.59 -12.61
N GLU A 44 -14.87 0.07 -13.55
CA GLU A 44 -16.16 0.68 -13.92
C GLU A 44 -17.14 0.70 -12.75
N LEU A 45 -17.19 -0.36 -11.94
CA LEU A 45 -18.04 -0.42 -10.76
C LEU A 45 -17.65 0.68 -9.76
N GLN A 46 -16.36 0.85 -9.47
CA GLN A 46 -15.87 1.92 -8.62
C GLN A 46 -16.24 3.30 -9.17
N SER A 47 -16.11 3.49 -10.49
CA SER A 47 -16.51 4.74 -11.15
C SER A 47 -18.01 5.01 -11.03
N ARG A 48 -18.86 4.01 -11.29
CA ARG A 48 -20.32 4.15 -11.30
C ARG A 48 -20.88 4.38 -9.91
N LEU A 49 -20.27 3.76 -8.91
CA LEU A 49 -20.68 3.93 -7.52
C LEU A 49 -20.08 5.19 -6.88
N GLU A 50 -19.07 5.78 -7.52
CA GLU A 50 -18.19 6.82 -6.94
C GLU A 50 -17.63 6.36 -5.58
N GLU A 51 -17.34 5.06 -5.48
CA GLU A 51 -17.01 4.40 -4.23
C GLU A 51 -16.05 3.24 -4.48
N GLY A 52 -15.02 3.11 -3.64
CA GLY A 52 -14.10 1.99 -3.65
C GLY A 52 -12.66 2.43 -3.38
N PRO A 53 -11.74 1.48 -3.18
CA PRO A 53 -10.35 1.77 -2.84
C PRO A 53 -9.63 2.65 -3.86
N CYS A 54 -9.94 2.50 -5.16
CA CYS A 54 -9.39 3.37 -6.20
C CYS A 54 -9.90 4.81 -6.09
N ILE A 55 -11.17 5.00 -5.72
CA ILE A 55 -11.77 6.32 -5.54
C ILE A 55 -11.15 6.97 -4.30
N THR A 56 -11.06 6.23 -3.19
CA THR A 56 -10.38 6.69 -1.97
C THR A 56 -8.93 7.08 -2.25
N ALA A 57 -8.17 6.25 -2.99
CA ALA A 57 -6.78 6.55 -3.32
C ALA A 57 -6.62 7.79 -4.20
N ALA A 58 -7.64 8.12 -5.00
CA ALA A 58 -7.65 9.29 -5.86
C ALA A 58 -8.06 10.57 -5.10
N ASP A 59 -9.10 10.50 -4.27
CA ASP A 59 -9.75 11.67 -3.68
C ASP A 59 -9.25 12.03 -2.28
N ASP A 60 -8.95 11.02 -1.46
CA ASP A 60 -8.44 11.19 -0.08
C ASP A 60 -7.32 10.18 0.18
N PRO A 61 -6.14 10.33 -0.46
CA PRO A 61 -5.06 9.40 -0.28
C PRO A 61 -4.55 9.44 1.16
N PRO A 62 -4.35 8.27 1.80
CA PRO A 62 -3.60 8.24 3.04
C PRO A 62 -2.15 8.71 2.77
N PRO A 63 -1.42 9.19 3.79
CA PRO A 63 -0.01 9.60 3.64
C PRO A 63 0.90 8.51 3.07
N SER A 64 0.52 7.23 3.22
CA SER A 64 1.22 6.08 2.64
C SER A 64 1.12 5.99 1.11
N GLY A 65 0.13 6.67 0.50
CA GLY A 65 -0.20 6.54 -0.91
C GLY A 65 -0.82 5.20 -1.30
N ILE A 66 -1.13 4.33 -0.33
CA ILE A 66 -1.70 3.00 -0.56
C ILE A 66 -3.02 2.88 0.19
N VAL A 67 -4.09 2.56 -0.54
CA VAL A 67 -5.37 2.17 0.03
C VAL A 67 -5.52 0.66 -0.13
N LEU A 68 -5.85 0.00 0.97
CA LEU A 68 -5.93 -1.46 1.03
C LEU A 68 -7.27 -1.90 1.60
N ALA A 69 -7.88 -2.90 0.98
CA ALA A 69 -8.93 -3.73 1.55
C ALA A 69 -8.38 -5.16 1.68
N GLN A 70 -8.20 -5.64 2.91
CA GLN A 70 -7.76 -6.99 3.20
C GLN A 70 -8.90 -8.00 3.04
N ASP A 71 -10.13 -7.63 3.38
CA ASP A 71 -11.31 -8.48 3.13
C ASP A 71 -12.59 -7.67 2.93
N LEU A 72 -13.04 -7.56 1.68
CA LEU A 72 -14.28 -6.90 1.27
C LEU A 72 -15.55 -7.63 1.76
N ALA A 73 -15.45 -8.89 2.19
CA ALA A 73 -16.55 -9.60 2.85
C ALA A 73 -16.44 -9.55 4.39
N GLY A 74 -15.35 -9.01 4.92
CA GLY A 74 -15.05 -8.93 6.35
C GLY A 74 -15.11 -7.49 6.84
N ASP A 75 -14.16 -7.15 7.72
CA ASP A 75 -14.15 -5.86 8.42
C ASP A 75 -14.02 -4.66 7.47
N ASP A 76 -13.45 -4.80 6.26
CA ASP A 76 -13.33 -3.67 5.33
C ASP A 76 -14.65 -3.32 4.64
N ALA A 77 -15.67 -4.19 4.67
CA ALA A 77 -16.92 -3.99 3.95
C ALA A 77 -17.61 -2.66 4.30
N HIS A 78 -17.51 -2.21 5.56
CA HIS A 78 -18.15 -0.98 6.03
C HIS A 78 -17.54 0.29 5.42
N ARG A 79 -16.29 0.24 4.95
CA ARG A 79 -15.60 1.38 4.34
C ARG A 79 -16.15 1.71 2.96
N TRP A 80 -16.66 0.69 2.27
CA TRP A 80 -17.27 0.79 0.95
C TRP A 80 -18.55 -0.05 0.87
N PRO A 81 -19.65 0.41 1.51
CA PRO A 81 -20.86 -0.37 1.72
C PRO A 81 -21.61 -0.74 0.43
N ARG A 82 -21.38 -0.05 -0.69
CA ARG A 82 -21.98 -0.36 -2.00
C ARG A 82 -21.01 -1.14 -2.88
N PHE A 83 -19.74 -0.78 -2.86
CA PHE A 83 -18.73 -1.42 -3.71
C PHE A 83 -18.33 -2.80 -3.20
N ALA A 84 -18.09 -2.96 -1.90
CA ALA A 84 -17.60 -4.19 -1.30
C ALA A 84 -18.49 -5.42 -1.58
N PRO A 85 -19.81 -5.41 -1.31
CA PRO A 85 -20.66 -6.56 -1.62
C PRO A 85 -20.70 -6.88 -3.12
N ALA A 86 -20.73 -5.86 -3.98
CA ALA A 86 -20.73 -6.04 -5.43
C ALA A 86 -19.40 -6.62 -5.96
N ALA A 87 -18.27 -6.27 -5.36
CA ALA A 87 -16.97 -6.87 -5.68
C ALA A 87 -16.91 -8.34 -5.23
N VAL A 88 -17.45 -8.66 -4.05
CA VAL A 88 -17.52 -10.03 -3.51
C VAL A 88 -18.40 -10.93 -4.38
N GLU A 89 -19.54 -10.44 -4.86
CA GLU A 89 -20.41 -11.17 -5.80
C GLU A 89 -19.69 -11.55 -7.11
N ARG A 90 -18.67 -10.78 -7.49
CA ARG A 90 -17.83 -11.01 -8.68
C ARG A 90 -16.61 -11.87 -8.39
N GLY A 91 -16.47 -12.38 -7.17
CA GLY A 91 -15.38 -13.26 -6.76
C GLY A 91 -14.17 -12.57 -6.16
N PHE A 92 -14.20 -11.24 -5.96
CA PHE A 92 -13.05 -10.49 -5.43
C PHE A 92 -13.19 -10.24 -3.94
N ARG A 93 -12.12 -10.55 -3.20
CA ARG A 93 -12.11 -10.47 -1.73
C ARG A 93 -11.14 -9.44 -1.21
N SER A 94 -10.05 -9.15 -1.92
CA SER A 94 -9.11 -8.11 -1.52
C SER A 94 -8.68 -7.27 -2.71
N ILE A 95 -8.26 -6.03 -2.42
CA ILE A 95 -7.84 -5.05 -3.43
C ILE A 95 -6.85 -4.08 -2.80
N MET A 96 -5.82 -3.75 -3.56
CA MET A 96 -4.85 -2.72 -3.21
C MET A 96 -4.73 -1.68 -4.32
N SER A 97 -4.83 -0.42 -3.94
CA SER A 97 -4.71 0.75 -4.83
C SER A 97 -3.52 1.60 -4.42
N VAL A 98 -2.53 1.71 -5.30
CA VAL A 98 -1.32 2.55 -5.12
C VAL A 98 -1.47 3.84 -5.92
N GLY A 99 -1.53 4.97 -5.24
CA GLY A 99 -1.66 6.29 -5.86
C GLY A 99 -0.43 6.66 -6.70
N LEU A 100 -0.64 6.83 -8.01
CA LEU A 100 0.40 7.19 -8.99
C LEU A 100 0.43 8.67 -9.31
N SER A 101 -0.67 9.39 -9.09
CA SER A 101 -0.80 10.85 -9.15
C SER A 101 -1.96 11.25 -8.27
N VAL A 102 -1.72 12.19 -7.34
CA VAL A 102 -2.74 12.63 -6.38
C VAL A 102 -2.83 14.15 -6.25
N ALA A 103 -2.14 14.89 -7.10
CA ALA A 103 -2.20 16.36 -7.14
C ALA A 103 -2.88 16.85 -8.42
N GLY A 104 -3.83 17.77 -8.29
CA GLY A 104 -4.50 18.43 -9.41
C GLY A 104 -5.67 17.63 -10.00
N THR A 105 -5.97 17.88 -11.28
CA THR A 105 -7.15 17.35 -11.99
C THR A 105 -6.95 15.97 -12.63
N ARG A 106 -5.75 15.40 -12.56
CA ARG A 106 -5.38 14.11 -13.14
C ARG A 106 -4.90 13.17 -12.05
N ARG A 107 -5.83 12.40 -11.49
CA ARG A 107 -5.56 11.37 -10.49
C ARG A 107 -5.40 10.03 -11.18
N SER A 108 -4.53 9.17 -10.64
CA SER A 108 -4.36 7.83 -11.18
C SER A 108 -3.84 6.88 -10.12
N ALA A 109 -4.25 5.62 -10.19
CA ALA A 109 -3.80 4.57 -9.27
C ALA A 109 -3.45 3.29 -10.03
N LEU A 110 -2.51 2.52 -9.49
CA LEU A 110 -2.31 1.12 -9.84
C LEU A 110 -3.20 0.29 -8.92
N ASN A 111 -4.16 -0.44 -9.51
CA ASN A 111 -5.08 -1.31 -8.79
C ASN A 111 -4.67 -2.77 -8.98
N LEU A 112 -4.61 -3.53 -7.90
CA LEU A 112 -4.34 -4.96 -7.89
C LEU A 112 -5.46 -5.68 -7.13
N TYR A 113 -5.94 -6.79 -7.67
CA TYR A 113 -7.11 -7.50 -7.20
C TYR A 113 -6.78 -8.97 -6.92
N ALA A 114 -7.45 -9.54 -5.92
CA ALA A 114 -7.37 -10.95 -5.60
C ALA A 114 -8.71 -11.52 -5.14
N GLY A 115 -8.96 -12.79 -5.46
CA GLY A 115 -10.14 -13.54 -5.05
C GLY A 115 -10.06 -14.08 -3.61
N ALA A 116 -8.88 -14.05 -3.00
CA ALA A 116 -8.68 -14.40 -1.60
C ALA A 116 -8.54 -13.15 -0.70
N PRO A 117 -8.98 -13.21 0.57
CA PRO A 117 -8.68 -12.18 1.56
C PRO A 117 -7.23 -12.27 2.03
N GLY A 118 -6.68 -11.17 2.54
CA GLY A 118 -5.37 -11.14 3.21
C GLY A 118 -4.16 -11.34 2.28
N VAL A 119 -4.32 -11.16 0.97
CA VAL A 119 -3.25 -11.35 -0.03
C VAL A 119 -2.16 -10.28 0.07
N PHE A 120 -2.53 -9.06 0.48
CA PHE A 120 -1.65 -7.91 0.44
C PHE A 120 -0.94 -7.70 1.78
N ASP A 121 -0.04 -8.61 2.11
CA ASP A 121 0.86 -8.48 3.25
C ASP A 121 1.88 -7.32 3.08
N ALA A 122 2.77 -7.15 4.05
CA ALA A 122 3.76 -6.08 4.03
C ALA A 122 4.68 -6.13 2.79
N SER A 123 5.04 -7.35 2.35
CA SER A 123 5.91 -7.59 1.19
C SER A 123 5.19 -7.28 -0.12
N ALA A 124 3.95 -7.75 -0.27
CA ALA A 124 3.09 -7.46 -1.42
C ALA A 124 2.91 -5.95 -1.61
N GLN A 125 2.64 -5.23 -0.52
CA GLN A 125 2.50 -3.77 -0.53
C GLN A 125 3.82 -3.05 -0.89
N LEU A 126 4.99 -3.54 -0.45
CA LEU A 126 6.29 -2.98 -0.86
C LEU A 126 6.54 -3.18 -2.35
N THR A 127 6.35 -4.40 -2.84
CA THR A 127 6.51 -4.75 -4.26
C THR A 127 5.58 -3.91 -5.14
N ALA A 128 4.30 -3.82 -4.80
CA ALA A 128 3.35 -2.99 -5.54
C ALA A 128 3.69 -1.51 -5.49
N GLY A 129 4.21 -1.03 -4.35
CA GLY A 129 4.75 0.31 -4.23
C GLY A 129 5.85 0.61 -5.25
N LEU A 130 6.82 -0.30 -5.40
CA LEU A 130 7.92 -0.16 -6.37
C LEU A 130 7.41 -0.14 -7.82
N PHE A 131 6.45 -1.01 -8.15
CA PHE A 131 5.79 -0.95 -9.45
C PHE A 131 5.02 0.36 -9.64
N GLY A 132 4.33 0.83 -8.60
CA GLY A 132 3.67 2.13 -8.60
C GLY A 132 4.64 3.27 -8.84
N LEU A 133 5.82 3.26 -8.22
CA LEU A 133 6.88 4.24 -8.44
C LEU A 133 7.33 4.28 -9.91
N GLN A 134 7.55 3.10 -10.50
CA GLN A 134 7.91 2.97 -11.91
C GLN A 134 6.78 3.46 -12.84
N ALA A 135 5.53 3.12 -12.53
CA ALA A 135 4.38 3.58 -13.30
C ALA A 135 4.20 5.10 -13.20
N ALA A 136 4.40 5.68 -12.01
CA ALA A 136 4.38 7.12 -11.79
C ALA A 136 5.47 7.83 -12.60
N MET A 137 6.71 7.30 -12.63
CA MET A 137 7.79 7.85 -13.47
C MET A 137 7.42 7.87 -14.94
N LEU A 138 6.88 6.76 -15.44
CA LEU A 138 6.53 6.60 -16.86
C LEU A 138 5.33 7.45 -17.27
N LEU A 139 4.36 7.68 -16.37
CA LEU A 139 3.13 8.40 -16.66
C LEU A 139 3.20 9.91 -16.38
N HIS A 140 3.96 10.30 -15.36
CA HIS A 140 3.92 11.67 -14.80
C HIS A 140 5.31 12.30 -14.60
N GLY A 141 6.39 11.55 -14.80
CA GLY A 141 7.77 12.04 -14.66
C GLY A 141 8.36 11.93 -13.26
N ALA A 142 9.61 12.38 -13.12
CA ALA A 142 10.46 12.13 -11.95
C ALA A 142 9.98 12.80 -10.64
N ASP A 143 9.43 14.02 -10.72
CA ASP A 143 9.00 14.76 -9.53
C ASP A 143 7.84 14.05 -8.81
N HIS A 144 6.91 13.49 -9.58
CA HIS A 144 5.78 12.78 -9.03
C HIS A 144 6.19 11.43 -8.44
N ALA A 145 7.09 10.73 -9.13
CA ALA A 145 7.71 9.52 -8.62
C ALA A 145 8.46 9.75 -7.30
N ALA A 146 9.25 10.82 -7.18
CA ALA A 146 9.97 11.14 -5.96
C ALA A 146 9.05 11.27 -4.73
N ARG A 147 7.84 11.83 -4.92
CA ARG A 147 6.83 11.93 -3.84
C ARG A 147 6.30 10.56 -3.41
N LEU A 148 5.99 9.69 -4.37
CA LEU A 148 5.56 8.32 -4.07
C LEU A 148 6.70 7.51 -3.41
N GLY A 149 7.93 7.67 -3.89
CA GLY A 149 9.12 7.05 -3.29
C GLY A 149 9.29 7.42 -1.82
N HIS A 150 9.12 8.71 -1.48
CA HIS A 150 9.18 9.17 -0.10
C HIS A 150 8.09 8.57 0.80
N ALA A 151 6.87 8.38 0.26
CA ALA A 151 5.79 7.72 0.99
C ALA A 151 6.09 6.24 1.26
N LEU A 152 6.69 5.53 0.30
CA LEU A 152 7.10 4.14 0.46
C LEU A 152 8.23 3.97 1.48
N GLU A 153 9.25 4.81 1.44
CA GLU A 153 10.33 4.83 2.44
C GLU A 153 9.79 5.06 3.86
N THR A 154 8.82 5.98 3.99
CA THR A 154 8.17 6.28 5.27
C THR A 154 7.38 5.07 5.78
N ARG A 155 6.64 4.38 4.91
CA ARG A 155 5.89 3.17 5.25
C ARG A 155 6.82 2.03 5.68
N ASP A 156 7.91 1.79 4.94
CA ASP A 156 8.87 0.74 5.27
C ASP A 156 9.48 0.98 6.66
N LEU A 157 9.89 2.22 6.95
CA LEU A 157 10.41 2.59 8.28
C LEU A 157 9.38 2.36 9.39
N ILE A 158 8.11 2.73 9.18
CA ILE A 158 7.05 2.50 10.16
C ILE A 158 6.79 1.00 10.34
N GLY A 159 6.76 0.22 9.26
CA GLY A 159 6.58 -1.23 9.31
C GLY A 159 7.69 -1.93 10.10
N GLN A 160 8.95 -1.55 9.87
CA GLN A 160 10.09 -2.05 10.63
C GLN A 160 9.97 -1.70 12.12
N ALA A 161 9.62 -0.44 12.43
CA ALA A 161 9.42 0.01 13.80
C ALA A 161 8.29 -0.77 14.50
N LYS A 162 7.17 -1.02 13.81
CA LYS A 162 6.09 -1.87 14.33
C LYS A 162 6.58 -3.29 14.61
N GLY A 163 7.29 -3.91 13.67
CA GLY A 163 7.86 -5.26 13.85
C GLY A 163 8.77 -5.36 15.08
N ILE A 164 9.61 -4.34 15.32
CA ILE A 164 10.44 -4.24 16.52
C ILE A 164 9.58 -4.16 17.79
N LEU A 165 8.51 -3.36 17.79
CA LEU A 165 7.62 -3.24 18.96
C LEU A 165 6.82 -4.51 19.22
N MET A 166 6.32 -5.16 18.16
CA MET A 166 5.59 -6.42 18.25
C MET A 166 6.44 -7.51 18.91
N GLU A 167 7.70 -7.65 18.48
CA GLU A 167 8.64 -8.58 19.09
C GLU A 167 8.88 -8.22 20.57
N ARG A 168 9.20 -6.95 20.83
CA ARG A 168 9.72 -6.54 22.14
C ARG A 168 8.66 -6.48 23.23
N PHE A 169 7.44 -6.11 22.86
CA PHE A 169 6.32 -5.97 23.79
C PHE A 169 5.33 -7.12 23.70
N THR A 170 5.53 -8.08 22.77
CA THR A 170 4.60 -9.19 22.53
C THR A 170 3.18 -8.68 22.25
N VAL A 171 3.09 -7.71 21.35
CA VAL A 171 1.84 -7.05 20.98
C VAL A 171 1.52 -7.27 19.50
N ASP A 172 0.26 -7.10 19.13
CA ASP A 172 -0.17 -7.17 17.72
C ASP A 172 0.17 -5.89 16.94
N ASP A 173 -0.11 -5.92 15.64
CA ASP A 173 0.20 -4.86 14.69
C ASP A 173 -0.52 -3.52 15.03
N ASP A 174 -1.76 -3.59 15.51
CA ASP A 174 -2.57 -2.42 15.85
C ASP A 174 -2.09 -1.76 17.16
N GLU A 175 -1.79 -2.58 18.17
CA GLU A 175 -1.21 -2.14 19.43
C GLU A 175 0.19 -1.54 19.20
N ALA A 176 1.03 -2.16 18.36
CA ALA A 176 2.34 -1.62 18.00
C ALA A 176 2.23 -0.27 17.27
N PHE A 177 1.25 -0.09 16.39
CA PHE A 177 1.01 1.21 15.76
C PHE A 177 0.56 2.27 16.77
N ARG A 178 -0.36 1.91 17.70
CA ARG A 178 -0.78 2.81 18.78
C ARG A 178 0.40 3.28 19.62
N LEU A 179 1.33 2.39 19.96
CA LEU A 179 2.56 2.75 20.69
C LEU A 179 3.41 3.79 19.94
N LEU A 180 3.56 3.66 18.61
CA LEU A 180 4.26 4.68 17.79
C LEU A 180 3.51 6.02 17.82
N VAL A 181 2.18 6.01 17.72
CA VAL A 181 1.36 7.23 17.77
C VAL A 181 1.47 7.92 19.13
N THR A 182 1.35 7.17 20.23
CA THR A 182 1.52 7.69 21.59
C THR A 182 2.91 8.29 21.76
N SER A 183 3.97 7.59 21.33
CA SER A 183 5.33 8.13 21.41
C SER A 183 5.50 9.40 20.57
N SER A 184 4.91 9.47 19.38
CA SER A 184 4.94 10.67 18.52
C SER A 184 4.29 11.87 19.20
N GLN A 185 3.17 11.65 19.91
CA GLN A 185 2.47 12.69 20.67
C GLN A 185 3.27 13.13 21.89
N ASP A 186 3.77 12.19 22.68
CA ASP A 186 4.52 12.46 23.92
C ASP A 186 5.83 13.20 23.66
N THR A 187 6.49 12.91 22.52
CA THR A 187 7.76 13.56 22.15
C THR A 187 7.58 14.75 21.22
N ASN A 188 6.36 15.04 20.75
CA ASN A 188 6.06 16.05 19.73
C ASN A 188 6.94 15.92 18.47
N MET A 189 7.25 14.67 18.07
CA MET A 189 8.01 14.35 16.86
C MET A 189 7.06 13.78 15.81
N LYS A 190 7.37 13.93 14.53
CA LYS A 190 6.59 13.25 13.49
C LYS A 190 6.74 11.74 13.66
N LEU A 191 5.66 10.99 13.41
CA LEU A 191 5.63 9.53 13.53
C LEU A 191 6.79 8.84 12.79
N VAL A 192 7.13 9.30 11.58
CA VAL A 192 8.25 8.77 10.79
C VAL A 192 9.60 8.99 11.47
N ASP A 193 9.77 10.08 12.22
CA ASP A 193 11.01 10.38 12.93
C ASP A 193 11.14 9.49 14.19
N VAL A 194 10.01 9.21 14.86
CA VAL A 194 9.95 8.22 15.95
C VAL A 194 10.30 6.83 15.45
N ALA A 195 9.70 6.40 14.33
CA ALA A 195 10.01 5.12 13.70
C ALA A 195 11.49 5.02 13.32
N ARG A 196 12.03 6.08 12.68
CA ARG A 196 13.46 6.16 12.32
C ARG A 196 14.37 6.07 13.54
N TRP A 197 14.03 6.75 14.63
CA TRP A 197 14.79 6.70 15.87
C TRP A 197 14.77 5.29 16.47
N LEU A 198 13.60 4.66 16.55
CA LEU A 198 13.44 3.30 17.10
C LEU A 198 14.22 2.26 16.29
N THR A 199 14.10 2.28 14.96
CA THR A 199 14.82 1.36 14.08
C THR A 199 16.34 1.55 14.19
N LYS A 200 16.81 2.79 14.30
CA LYS A 200 18.24 3.08 14.51
C LYS A 200 18.75 2.54 15.85
N GLU A 201 18.00 2.73 16.94
CA GLU A 201 18.33 2.20 18.27
C GLU A 201 18.36 0.67 18.29
N ALA A 202 17.36 0.02 17.67
CA ALA A 202 17.31 -1.45 17.59
C ALA A 202 18.52 -2.01 16.82
N ASN A 203 18.86 -1.41 15.67
CA ASN A 203 20.02 -1.81 14.88
C ASN A 203 21.35 -1.63 15.63
N ALA A 204 21.49 -0.54 16.39
CA ALA A 204 22.67 -0.30 17.23
C ALA A 204 22.83 -1.38 18.32
N ARG A 205 21.73 -1.83 18.93
CA ARG A 205 21.74 -2.90 19.93
C ARG A 205 22.03 -4.27 19.33
N ALA A 206 21.45 -4.58 18.17
CA ALA A 206 21.72 -5.82 17.43
C ALA A 206 23.21 -5.91 17.04
N GLY A 207 23.79 -4.81 16.54
CA GLY A 207 25.23 -4.72 16.23
C GLY A 207 26.14 -4.84 17.46
N ALA A 208 25.73 -4.30 18.61
CA ALA A 208 26.47 -4.45 19.87
C ALA A 208 26.43 -5.89 20.44
N SER A 209 25.38 -6.65 20.15
CA SER A 209 25.24 -8.05 20.58
C SER A 209 26.00 -9.06 19.70
N SER A 210 26.57 -8.63 18.57
CA SER A 210 27.13 -9.51 17.52
C SER A 210 28.65 -9.39 17.27
N GLY A 211 29.45 -8.90 18.22
CA GLY A 211 30.92 -8.95 18.08
C GLY A 211 31.73 -9.04 19.40
N PRO A 212 33.00 -9.52 19.36
CA PRO A 212 33.50 -10.72 18.69
C PRO A 212 33.60 -11.90 19.69
N ALA A 213 33.31 -13.12 19.23
CA ALA A 213 33.75 -14.33 19.93
C ALA A 213 35.28 -14.29 20.01
N SER A 214 35.81 -14.03 21.19
CA SER A 214 37.26 -14.00 21.44
C SER A 214 37.85 -15.36 21.08
N GLN A 215 38.79 -15.34 20.14
CA GLN A 215 39.78 -16.40 19.99
C GLN A 215 40.46 -16.59 21.36
N THR A 216 40.39 -17.80 21.90
CA THR A 216 41.30 -18.22 22.97
C THR A 216 41.97 -19.50 22.52
N VAL A 217 43.23 -19.30 22.12
CA VAL A 217 44.44 -20.14 22.19
C VAL A 217 44.23 -21.62 22.50
#